data_AF-A0A1D8PBV7-F1
#
_entry.id   AF-A0A1D8PBV7-F1
#
_cell.length_a   1.000
_cell.length_b   1.000
_cell.length_c   1.000
_cell.angle_alpha   90.00
_cell.angle_beta   90.00
_cell.angle_gamma   90.00
#
_symmetry.space_group_name_H-M   'P 1'
#
loop_
_entity.id
_entity.type
_entity.pdbx_description
1 polymer ?
#
loop_
_entity_poly.entity_id
_entity_poly.type
_entity_poly.pdbx_seq_one_letter_code
_entity_poly.pdbx_strand_id
1 'polypeptide(L)'
;MSEYSKNKNYGLNGENPVKVGDMSVENQRKYLSSLAGPNGETLQFHRRGSCCPYKSSNSFMGSALVDVYEVIYEGLEEPILIYISLYDFEKLYLPKGFTKR
;
A
#
# COMPACT_ATOMS: atom_id res chain seq x y z
N MET A 1 -12.11 -3.37 3.09
CA MET A 1 -11.58 -2.23 3.87
C MET A 1 -12.70 -1.28 4.20
N SER A 2 -12.95 -1.03 5.48
CA SER A 2 -13.84 0.04 5.96
C SER A 2 -13.38 0.61 7.30
N GLU A 3 -12.20 0.20 7.77
CA GLU A 3 -11.65 0.52 9.07
C GLU A 3 -10.24 1.09 8.90
N TYR A 4 -9.87 2.04 9.75
CA TYR A 4 -8.52 2.55 9.85
C TYR A 4 -7.64 1.63 10.70
N SER A 5 -6.36 1.54 10.34
CA SER A 5 -5.39 0.83 11.16
C SER A 5 -5.15 1.57 12.48
N LYS A 6 -4.93 0.83 13.57
CA LYS A 6 -4.40 1.40 14.82
C LYS A 6 -2.96 1.90 14.67
N ASN A 7 -2.25 1.39 13.66
CA ASN A 7 -0.89 1.81 13.34
C ASN A 7 -0.93 3.03 12.42
N LYS A 8 -0.40 4.15 12.90
CA LYS A 8 -0.35 5.43 12.17
C LYS A 8 0.49 5.36 10.89
N ASN A 9 1.41 4.39 10.79
CA ASN A 9 2.33 4.21 9.66
C ASN A 9 1.90 3.10 8.71
N TYR A 10 0.72 2.50 8.91
CA TYR A 10 0.21 1.41 8.06
C TYR A 10 0.14 1.87 6.59
N GLY A 11 0.84 1.16 5.73
CA GLY A 11 0.98 1.44 4.30
C GLY A 11 1.82 2.67 3.96
N LEU A 12 2.36 3.40 4.94
CA LEU A 12 3.10 4.66 4.73
C LEU A 12 4.62 4.49 4.93
N ASN A 13 5.08 3.31 5.31
CA ASN A 13 6.49 2.97 5.36
C ASN A 13 6.75 1.49 5.05
N GLY A 14 8.00 1.14 4.76
CA GLY A 14 8.38 -0.22 4.41
C GLY A 14 8.33 -1.22 5.58
N GLU A 15 8.30 -0.76 6.82
CA GLU A 15 8.17 -1.62 8.01
C GLU A 15 6.73 -2.12 8.21
N ASN A 16 5.75 -1.34 7.77
CA ASN A 16 4.33 -1.62 7.93
C ASN A 16 3.63 -1.59 6.56
N PRO A 17 4.07 -2.40 5.58
CA PRO A 17 3.48 -2.39 4.25
C PRO A 17 2.07 -2.98 4.30
N VAL A 18 1.25 -2.61 3.32
CA VAL A 18 -0.03 -3.26 3.07
C VAL A 18 0.24 -4.65 2.50
N LYS A 19 -0.17 -5.69 3.21
CA LYS A 19 0.04 -7.09 2.77
C LYS A 19 -1.19 -7.62 2.04
N VAL A 20 -1.17 -7.55 0.71
CA VAL A 20 -2.31 -7.92 -0.15
C VAL A 20 -2.35 -9.39 -0.58
N GLY A 21 -1.25 -10.13 -0.39
CA GLY A 21 -1.16 -11.56 -0.65
C GLY A 21 -1.37 -12.01 -2.10
N ASP A 22 -1.51 -13.33 -2.23
CA ASP A 22 -1.78 -14.08 -3.47
C ASP A 22 -0.75 -13.93 -4.60
N MET A 23 0.44 -13.40 -4.29
CA MET A 23 1.46 -13.09 -5.29
C MET A 23 0.93 -12.22 -6.44
N SER A 24 -0.09 -11.38 -6.16
CA SER A 24 -0.91 -10.72 -7.17
C SER A 24 -0.60 -9.22 -7.27
N VAL A 25 0.01 -8.82 -8.39
CA VAL A 25 0.16 -7.39 -8.74
C VAL A 25 -1.22 -6.72 -8.92
N GLU A 26 -2.22 -7.49 -9.35
CA GLU A 26 -3.59 -6.98 -9.49
C GLU A 26 -4.19 -6.61 -8.13
N ASN A 27 -3.93 -7.40 -7.07
CA ASN A 27 -4.41 -7.08 -5.73
C ASN A 27 -3.81 -5.75 -5.21
N GLN A 28 -2.55 -5.46 -5.55
CA GLN A 28 -1.93 -4.17 -5.20
C GLN A 28 -2.65 -3.01 -5.89
N ARG A 29 -2.93 -3.15 -7.19
CA ARG A 29 -3.65 -2.13 -7.97
C ARG A 29 -5.09 -1.96 -7.48
N LYS A 30 -5.78 -3.06 -7.17
CA LYS A 30 -7.13 -3.03 -6.59
C LYS A 30 -7.15 -2.30 -5.25
N TYR A 31 -6.15 -2.56 -4.40
CA TYR A 31 -5.99 -1.85 -3.14
C TYR A 31 -5.85 -0.35 -3.37
N LEU A 32 -4.93 0.08 -4.24
CA LEU A 32 -4.73 1.50 -4.56
C LEU A 32 -5.99 2.15 -5.17
N SER A 33 -6.66 1.47 -6.10
CA SER A 33 -7.91 1.95 -6.71
C SER A 33 -9.08 2.05 -5.73
N SER A 34 -9.02 1.35 -4.58
CA SER A 34 -10.02 1.43 -3.52
C SER A 34 -9.80 2.61 -2.56
N LEU A 35 -8.65 3.27 -2.66
CA LEU A 35 -8.33 4.46 -1.87
C LEU A 35 -8.78 5.72 -2.60
N ALA A 36 -9.10 6.74 -1.81
CA ALA A 36 -9.33 8.10 -2.25
C ALA A 36 -8.61 9.08 -1.32
N GLY A 37 -8.41 10.31 -1.77
CA GLY A 37 -7.86 11.38 -0.93
C GLY A 37 -8.77 11.69 0.27
N PRO A 38 -8.35 12.60 1.18
CA PRO A 38 -9.09 12.91 2.40
C PRO A 38 -10.51 13.43 2.16
N ASN A 39 -10.79 14.02 0.98
CA ASN A 39 -12.11 14.53 0.59
C ASN A 39 -12.76 13.71 -0.55
N GLY A 40 -12.25 12.50 -0.84
CA GLY A 40 -12.78 11.62 -1.90
C GLY A 40 -12.13 11.82 -3.27
N GLU A 41 -10.98 12.48 -3.33
CA GLU A 41 -10.24 12.74 -4.56
C GLU A 41 -9.80 11.43 -5.25
N THR A 42 -9.86 11.41 -6.59
CA THR A 42 -9.34 10.28 -7.36
C THR A 42 -7.82 10.27 -7.32
N LEU A 43 -7.27 9.13 -6.92
CA LEU A 43 -5.83 8.90 -6.90
C LEU A 43 -5.29 8.57 -8.30
N GLN A 44 -4.14 9.14 -8.63
CA GLN A 44 -3.23 8.64 -9.64
C GLN A 44 -2.07 7.95 -8.92
N PHE A 45 -1.60 6.83 -9.45
CA PHE A 45 -0.50 6.09 -8.84
C PHE A 45 0.49 5.52 -9.85
N HIS A 46 1.77 5.56 -9.48
CA HIS A 46 2.88 5.03 -10.29
C HIS A 46 3.83 4.22 -9.42
N ARG A 47 4.27 3.05 -9.90
CA ARG A 47 5.21 2.19 -9.17
C ARG A 47 6.63 2.73 -9.32
N ARG A 48 7.27 3.11 -8.21
CA ARG A 48 8.65 3.63 -8.16
C ARG A 48 9.69 2.52 -8.17
N GLY A 49 9.36 1.36 -7.60
CA GLY A 49 10.29 0.24 -7.47
C GLY A 49 9.91 -0.66 -6.30
N SER A 50 10.89 -1.42 -5.81
CA SER A 50 10.76 -2.22 -4.59
C SER A 50 11.91 -1.91 -3.64
N CYS A 51 11.63 -1.94 -2.33
CA CYS A 51 12.60 -1.72 -1.28
C CYS A 51 12.38 -2.70 -0.13
N CYS A 52 13.06 -2.43 0.98
CA CYS A 52 12.59 -2.81 2.30
C CYS A 52 12.43 -4.34 2.45
N PRO A 53 13.55 -5.08 2.46
CA PRO A 53 13.51 -6.53 2.57
C PRO A 53 12.92 -6.95 3.91
N TYR A 54 12.07 -7.97 3.88
CA TYR A 54 11.51 -8.57 5.09
C TYR A 54 11.39 -10.09 4.93
N LYS A 55 11.22 -10.81 6.05
CA LYS A 55 11.08 -12.26 6.04
C LYS A 55 9.65 -12.66 5.67
N SER A 56 9.50 -13.56 4.71
CA SER A 56 8.20 -14.12 4.30
C SER A 56 8.36 -15.58 3.91
N SER A 57 7.51 -16.45 4.48
CA SER A 57 7.44 -17.87 4.09
C SER A 57 6.83 -18.08 2.71
N ASN A 58 6.13 -17.08 2.16
CA ASN A 58 5.50 -17.14 0.85
C ASN A 58 6.45 -16.68 -0.28
N SER A 59 7.68 -16.26 0.08
CA SER A 59 8.71 -15.87 -0.88
C SER A 59 9.66 -17.03 -1.22
N PHE A 60 10.17 -17.05 -2.45
CA PHE A 60 11.00 -18.15 -2.99
C PHE A 60 12.30 -18.43 -2.18
N MET A 61 12.86 -17.42 -1.51
CA MET A 61 14.10 -17.55 -0.71
C MET A 61 13.91 -17.14 0.75
N GLY A 62 12.66 -17.09 1.25
CA GLY A 62 12.37 -16.64 2.61
C GLY A 62 12.52 -15.12 2.83
N SER A 63 12.92 -14.37 1.80
CA SER A 63 12.98 -12.91 1.78
C SER A 63 12.09 -12.33 0.67
N ALA A 64 11.26 -11.38 1.06
CA ALA A 64 10.36 -10.61 0.20
C ALA A 64 10.80 -9.13 0.16
N LEU A 65 10.42 -8.44 -0.92
CA LEU A 65 10.56 -6.99 -1.05
C LEU A 65 9.19 -6.33 -1.05
N VAL A 66 9.15 -5.09 -0.58
CA VAL A 66 7.95 -4.24 -0.57
C VAL A 66 7.97 -3.35 -1.79
N ASP A 67 6.87 -3.33 -2.54
CA ASP A 67 6.68 -2.41 -3.65
C ASP A 67 6.32 -1.01 -3.15
N VAL A 68 6.91 0.00 -3.78
CA VAL A 68 6.67 1.41 -3.46
C VAL A 68 5.90 2.05 -4.61
N TYR A 69 4.73 2.58 -4.28
CA TYR A 69 3.90 3.36 -5.18
C TYR A 69 3.92 4.81 -4.75
N GLU A 70 4.16 5.68 -5.72
CA GLU A 70 3.88 7.09 -5.57
C GLU A 70 2.40 7.35 -5.90
N VAL A 71 1.73 8.10 -5.05
CA VAL A 71 0.31 8.45 -5.14
C VAL A 71 0.14 9.96 -5.13
N ILE A 72 -0.66 10.46 -6.06
CA ILE A 72 -0.95 11.88 -6.25
C ILE A 72 -2.47 12.05 -6.41
N TYR A 73 -2.99 13.15 -5.86
CA TYR A 73 -4.36 13.63 -6.06
C TYR A 73 -4.36 15.16 -6.06
N GLU A 74 -5.47 15.76 -6.50
CA GLU A 74 -5.60 17.21 -6.59
C GLU A 74 -5.40 17.89 -5.22
N GLY A 75 -4.56 18.93 -5.17
CA GLY A 75 -4.26 19.67 -3.95
C GLY A 75 -3.10 19.13 -3.10
N LEU A 76 -2.43 18.06 -3.52
CA LEU A 76 -1.17 17.64 -2.88
C LEU A 76 0.01 18.55 -3.28
N GLU A 77 0.77 18.99 -2.28
CA GLU A 77 2.05 19.70 -2.49
C GLU A 77 3.17 18.73 -2.92
N GLU A 78 3.19 17.54 -2.32
CA GLU A 78 4.19 16.49 -2.60
C GLU A 78 3.51 15.13 -2.76
N PRO A 79 4.03 14.22 -3.60
CA PRO A 79 3.49 12.86 -3.71
C PRO A 79 3.60 12.06 -2.42
N ILE A 80 2.60 11.22 -2.14
CA ILE A 80 2.61 10.31 -0.98
C ILE A 80 3.10 8.93 -1.42
N LEU A 81 3.98 8.32 -0.63
CA LEU A 81 4.44 6.96 -0.88
C LEU A 81 3.57 5.93 -0.15
N ILE A 82 3.06 4.95 -0.90
CA ILE A 82 2.34 3.79 -0.38
C ILE A 82 3.19 2.53 -0.59
N TYR A 83 3.34 1.76 0.48
CA TYR A 83 4.18 0.56 0.55
C TYR A 83 3.29 -0.67 0.58
N ILE A 84 3.45 -1.57 -0.40
CA ILE A 84 2.58 -2.74 -0.58
C ILE A 84 3.44 -3.99 -0.79
N SER A 85 3.11 -5.06 -0.07
CA SER A 85 3.66 -6.39 -0.32
C SER A 85 2.58 -7.31 -0.91
N LEU A 86 2.97 -8.05 -1.96
CA LEU A 86 2.15 -9.07 -2.61
C LEU A 86 2.34 -10.49 -2.04
N TYR A 87 3.33 -10.70 -1.17
CA TYR A 87 3.72 -12.05 -0.74
C TYR A 87 2.82 -12.59 0.37
N ASP A 88 2.56 -11.76 1.37
CA ASP A 88 1.76 -12.14 2.54
C ASP A 88 0.44 -11.40 2.51
N PHE A 89 -0.58 -12.00 3.14
CA PHE A 89 -1.88 -11.39 3.33
C PHE A 89 -2.08 -10.99 4.80
N GLU A 90 -2.64 -9.82 5.02
CA GLU A 90 -3.21 -9.45 6.31
C GLU A 90 -4.56 -8.74 6.12
N LYS A 91 -5.31 -8.53 7.22
CA LYS A 91 -6.54 -7.73 7.15
C LYS A 91 -6.19 -6.33 6.63
N LEU A 92 -6.81 -5.95 5.53
CA LEU A 92 -6.53 -4.68 4.87
C LEU A 92 -7.25 -3.51 5.56
N TYR A 93 -6.50 -2.45 5.82
CA TYR A 93 -6.98 -1.18 6.39
C TYR A 93 -6.76 -0.01 5.43
N LEU A 94 -7.38 1.14 5.75
CA LEU A 94 -7.06 2.41 5.12
C LEU A 94 -5.78 3.02 5.75
N PRO A 95 -4.81 3.50 4.95
CA PRO A 95 -3.70 4.30 5.46
C PRO A 95 -4.23 5.62 6.04
N LYS A 96 -3.53 6.17 7.02
CA LYS A 96 -3.94 7.44 7.63
C LYS A 96 -3.94 8.55 6.57
N GLY A 97 -5.02 9.33 6.52
CA GLY A 97 -5.17 10.44 5.55
C GLY A 97 -5.84 10.05 4.24
N PHE A 98 -6.20 8.77 4.06
CA PHE A 98 -6.97 8.29 2.91
C PHE A 98 -8.37 7.88 3.32
N THR A 99 -9.30 7.97 2.37
CA THR A 99 -10.67 7.46 2.51
C THR A 99 -10.89 6.28 1.57
N LYS A 100 -12.06 5.65 1.67
CA LYS A 100 -12.48 4.58 0.77
C LYS A 100 -13.25 5.19 -0.41
N ARG A 101 -12.93 4.74 -1.63
CA ARG A 101 -13.71 5.01 -2.84
C ARG A 101 -14.94 4.09 -2.98
#